data_AF-A0A7S1XGU1-F1
#
_entry.id   AF-A0A7S1XGU1-F1
#
_cell.length_a   1.000
_cell.length_b   1.000
_cell.length_c   1.000
_cell.angle_alpha   90.00
_cell.angle_beta   90.00
_cell.angle_gamma   90.00
#
_symmetry.space_group_name_H-M   'P 1'
#
loop_
_entity.id
_entity.type
_entity.pdbx_description
1 polymer ?
#
loop_
_entity_poly.entity_id
_entity_poly.type
_entity_poly.pdbx_seq_one_letter_code
_entity_poly.pdbx_strand_id
1 'polypeptide(L)'
;GSFTKRELLDTDEFNSGIVIAQAKSYFRVLGDVRPSQTKASPEPKFEYYATDFVLGMVRSGLVVDGYQIPTNELWKLEGANTVEELEELQHKANVRSTSKREHSEAAQHTA
;
A
#
# COMPACT_ATOMS: atom_id res chain seq x y z
N GLY A 1 -10.67 10.09 6.35
CA GLY A 1 -10.94 11.43 5.78
C GLY A 1 -10.47 11.42 4.35
N SER A 2 -11.09 12.20 3.46
CA SER A 2 -10.57 12.41 2.10
C SER A 2 -9.59 13.59 2.11
N PHE A 3 -8.52 13.48 1.32
CA PHE A 3 -7.53 14.54 1.14
C PHE A 3 -7.87 15.41 -0.07
N THR A 4 -7.55 16.70 0.01
CA THR A 4 -7.53 17.61 -1.13
C THR A 4 -6.29 17.39 -2.00
N LYS A 5 -6.34 17.86 -3.25
CA LYS A 5 -5.24 17.72 -4.21
C LYS A 5 -3.92 18.35 -3.74
N ARG A 6 -3.99 19.43 -2.95
CA ARG A 6 -2.78 20.11 -2.43
C ARG A 6 -2.18 19.35 -1.25
N GLU A 7 -3.02 18.82 -0.37
CA GLU A 7 -2.56 17.96 0.72
C GLU A 7 -1.83 16.73 0.14
N LEU A 8 -2.37 16.07 -0.89
CA LEU A 8 -1.68 14.96 -1.57
C LEU A 8 -0.31 15.32 -2.18
N LEU A 9 -0.03 16.59 -2.50
CA LEU A 9 1.26 17.03 -3.05
C LEU A 9 2.27 17.39 -1.97
N ASP A 10 1.79 17.85 -0.82
CA ASP A 10 2.61 18.21 0.35
C ASP A 10 2.85 17.00 1.27
N THR A 11 2.15 15.89 1.01
CA THR A 11 2.29 14.63 1.72
C THR A 11 3.52 13.86 1.24
N ASP A 12 4.53 13.74 2.10
CA ASP A 12 5.72 12.88 1.92
C ASP A 12 5.42 11.39 2.21
N GLU A 13 4.19 10.94 1.91
CA GLU A 13 3.72 9.59 2.22
C GLU A 13 4.18 8.59 1.17
N PHE A 14 4.75 7.50 1.66
CA PHE A 14 5.05 6.31 0.91
C PHE A 14 3.76 5.67 0.36
N ASN A 15 3.63 5.63 -0.97
CA ASN A 15 2.63 4.79 -1.62
C ASN A 15 3.04 3.32 -1.45
N SER A 16 2.25 2.55 -0.69
CA SER A 16 2.56 1.15 -0.38
C SER A 16 2.46 0.20 -1.58
N GLY A 17 2.03 0.67 -2.75
CA GLY A 17 1.77 -0.17 -3.92
C GLY A 17 0.50 -1.02 -3.80
N ILE A 18 -0.24 -0.93 -2.69
CA ILE A 18 -1.47 -1.67 -2.46
C ILE A 18 -2.65 -0.90 -3.04
N VAL A 19 -3.41 -1.57 -3.91
CA VAL A 19 -4.63 -1.03 -4.51
C VAL A 19 -5.78 -1.98 -4.23
N ILE A 20 -6.86 -1.46 -3.64
CA ILE A 20 -8.12 -2.19 -3.46
C ILE A 20 -9.12 -1.64 -4.46
N ALA A 21 -9.66 -2.51 -5.31
CA ALA A 21 -10.56 -2.11 -6.37
C ALA A 21 -11.65 -3.15 -6.64
N GLN A 22 -12.79 -2.69 -7.15
CA GLN A 22 -13.80 -3.60 -7.70
C GLN A 22 -13.25 -4.30 -8.94
N ALA A 23 -13.28 -5.64 -8.94
CA ALA A 23 -12.66 -6.47 -9.98
C ALA A 23 -13.06 -6.07 -11.41
N LYS A 24 -14.36 -5.83 -11.67
CA LYS A 24 -14.83 -5.47 -13.03
C LYS A 24 -14.23 -4.15 -13.52
N SER A 25 -14.23 -3.13 -12.68
CA SER A 25 -13.64 -1.82 -12.99
C SER A 25 -12.12 -1.92 -13.15
N TYR A 26 -11.49 -2.75 -12.32
CA TYR A 26 -10.06 -3.02 -12.36
C TYR A 26 -9.64 -3.66 -13.69
N PHE A 27 -10.28 -4.75 -14.11
CA PHE A 27 -9.95 -5.41 -15.37
C PHE A 27 -10.18 -4.53 -16.60
N ARG A 28 -11.25 -3.74 -16.61
CA ARG A 28 -11.52 -2.81 -17.71
C ARG A 28 -10.37 -1.82 -17.89
N VAL A 29 -9.93 -1.20 -16.80
CA VAL A 29 -8.87 -0.18 -16.82
C VAL A 29 -7.50 -0.80 -17.15
N LEU A 30 -7.21 -2.01 -16.66
CA LEU A 30 -5.94 -2.68 -16.94
C LEU A 30 -5.66 -2.86 -18.44
N GLY A 31 -6.68 -3.12 -19.26
CA GLY A 31 -6.51 -3.26 -20.71
C GLY A 31 -6.03 -1.97 -21.41
N ASP A 32 -6.28 -0.82 -20.78
CA ASP A 32 -5.96 0.50 -21.33
C ASP A 32 -4.62 1.05 -20.82
N VAL A 33 -4.01 0.42 -19.81
CA VAL A 33 -2.70 0.84 -19.30
C VAL A 33 -1.63 0.60 -20.36
N ARG A 34 -0.73 1.57 -20.51
CA ARG A 34 0.44 1.50 -21.38
C ARG A 34 1.69 1.69 -20.53
N PRO A 35 2.80 1.01 -20.86
CA PRO A 35 4.00 1.15 -20.07
C PRO A 35 4.63 2.51 -20.33
N SER A 36 5.17 3.09 -19.27
CA SER A 36 5.92 4.34 -19.33
C SER A 36 7.37 4.06 -19.68
N GLN A 37 7.96 4.85 -20.59
CA GLN A 37 9.38 4.72 -20.91
C GLN A 37 10.22 5.36 -19.80
N THR A 38 10.96 4.56 -19.06
CA THR A 38 11.78 5.03 -17.93
C THR A 38 13.25 5.16 -18.26
N LYS A 39 13.69 4.59 -19.39
CA LYS A 39 15.02 4.81 -19.96
C LYS A 39 14.92 4.95 -21.47
N ALA A 40 15.60 5.96 -22.03
CA ALA A 40 15.58 6.24 -23.46
C ALA A 40 16.68 5.51 -24.26
N SER A 41 17.87 5.32 -23.69
CA SER A 41 19.06 4.82 -24.39
C SER A 41 20.11 4.30 -23.38
N PRO A 42 21.03 3.37 -23.75
CA PRO A 42 21.15 2.66 -25.04
C PRO A 42 20.07 1.60 -25.28
N GLU A 43 19.47 1.11 -24.21
CA GLU A 43 18.36 0.15 -24.25
C GLU A 43 17.13 0.81 -23.64
N PRO A 44 16.07 1.02 -24.44
CA PRO A 44 14.80 1.52 -23.92
C PRO A 44 14.25 0.61 -22.82
N LYS A 45 13.90 1.20 -21.67
CA LYS A 45 13.22 0.49 -20.58
C LYS A 45 11.80 0.99 -20.47
N PHE A 46 10.86 0.06 -20.41
CA PHE A 46 9.44 0.32 -20.29
C PHE A 46 8.92 -0.39 -19.04
N GLU A 47 8.24 0.35 -18.18
CA GLU A 47 7.74 -0.17 -16.91
C GLU A 47 6.26 0.15 -16.74
N TYR A 48 5.54 -0.76 -16.08
CA TYR A 48 4.16 -0.55 -15.67
C TYR A 48 4.16 -0.17 -14.20
N TYR A 49 3.59 0.99 -13.87
CA TYR A 49 3.45 1.41 -12.49
C TYR A 49 2.02 1.21 -12.01
N ALA A 50 1.85 0.77 -10.76
CA ALA A 50 0.53 0.68 -10.13
C ALA A 50 -0.19 2.05 -10.10
N THR A 51 0.56 3.15 -10.13
CA THR A 51 0.02 4.51 -10.24
C THR A 51 -0.59 4.81 -11.61
N ASP A 52 -0.09 4.20 -12.69
CA ASP A 52 -0.66 4.37 -14.04
C ASP A 52 -2.08 3.81 -14.10
N PHE A 53 -2.29 2.71 -13.39
CA PHE A 53 -3.59 2.11 -13.21
C PHE A 53 -4.58 3.04 -12.47
N VAL A 54 -4.12 3.68 -11.39
CA VAL A 54 -4.93 4.66 -10.64
C VAL A 54 -5.36 5.83 -11.54
N LEU A 55 -4.44 6.35 -12.36
CA LEU A 55 -4.76 7.40 -13.34
C LEU A 55 -5.81 6.93 -14.36
N GLY A 56 -5.72 5.68 -14.81
CA GLY A 56 -6.71 5.07 -15.69
C GLY A 56 -8.12 4.98 -15.07
N MET A 57 -8.21 4.69 -13.77
CA MET A 57 -9.48 4.71 -13.04
C MET A 57 -10.11 6.10 -12.99
N VAL A 58 -9.33 7.12 -12.64
CA VAL A 58 -9.80 8.52 -12.60
C VAL A 58 -10.28 8.96 -13.98
N ARG A 59 -9.52 8.66 -15.04
CA ARG A 59 -9.92 8.98 -16.44
C ARG A 59 -11.21 8.28 -16.86
N SER A 60 -11.48 7.10 -16.30
CA SER A 60 -12.72 6.35 -16.53
C SER A 60 -13.93 6.89 -15.74
N GLY A 61 -13.77 8.03 -15.04
CA GLY A 61 -14.82 8.64 -14.22
C GLY A 61 -15.09 7.91 -12.92
N LEU A 62 -14.17 7.05 -12.46
CA LEU A 62 -14.30 6.36 -11.19
C LEU A 62 -13.79 7.23 -10.05
N VAL A 63 -14.41 7.07 -8.88
CA VAL A 63 -13.93 7.67 -7.64
C VAL A 63 -12.75 6.85 -7.15
N VAL A 64 -11.64 7.54 -6.87
CA VAL A 64 -10.43 6.96 -6.27
C VAL A 64 -10.14 7.77 -5.01
N ASP A 65 -10.06 7.07 -3.88
CA ASP A 65 -9.73 7.65 -2.59
C ASP A 65 -8.40 7.08 -2.09
N GLY A 66 -7.58 7.93 -1.47
CA GLY A 66 -6.42 7.52 -0.70
C GLY A 66 -6.85 7.09 0.70
N TYR A 67 -6.31 5.97 1.19
CA TYR A 67 -6.48 5.55 2.57
C TYR A 67 -5.16 5.67 3.32
N GLN A 68 -5.11 6.57 4.29
CA GLN A 68 -3.96 6.70 5.16
C GLN A 68 -3.96 5.57 6.19
N ILE A 69 -2.86 4.84 6.24
CA ILE A 69 -2.68 3.71 7.13
C ILE A 69 -2.17 4.25 8.46
N PRO A 70 -2.78 3.92 9.59
CA PRO A 70 -2.31 4.38 10.89
C PRO A 70 -0.83 4.05 11.10
N THR A 71 -0.02 5.00 11.57
CA THR A 71 1.45 4.84 11.71
C THR A 71 1.82 3.61 12.55
N ASN A 72 1.04 3.30 13.59
CA ASN A 72 1.23 2.14 14.46
C ASN A 72 0.89 0.79 13.78
N GLU A 73 0.31 0.82 12.59
CA GLU A 73 -0.01 -0.33 11.73
C GLU A 73 0.84 -0.41 10.46
N LEU A 74 1.61 0.64 10.13
CA LEU A 74 2.42 0.73 8.92
C LEU A 74 3.40 -0.45 8.77
N TRP A 75 3.98 -0.93 9.86
CA TRP A 75 4.86 -2.11 9.90
C TRP A 75 4.25 -3.38 9.29
N LYS A 76 2.92 -3.51 9.22
CA LYS A 76 2.26 -4.67 8.59
C LYS A 76 2.44 -4.69 7.07
N LEU A 77 2.86 -3.57 6.50
CA LEU A 77 2.91 -3.30 5.07
C LEU A 77 4.32 -2.89 4.63
N GLU A 78 5.22 -2.66 5.57
CA GLU A 78 6.64 -2.57 5.34
C GLU A 78 7.11 -3.90 4.73
N GLY A 79 7.54 -3.85 3.48
CA GLY A 79 8.29 -4.95 2.88
C GLY A 79 9.71 -4.95 3.43
N ALA A 80 10.31 -6.13 3.58
CA ALA A 80 11.74 -6.25 3.83
C ALA A 80 12.49 -6.29 2.50
N ASN A 81 13.36 -5.31 2.29
CA ASN A 81 14.30 -5.25 1.18
C ASN A 81 15.66 -5.85 1.56
N THR A 82 15.93 -6.04 2.86
CA THR A 82 17.12 -6.71 3.40
C THR A 82 16.78 -7.80 4.41
N VAL A 83 17.77 -8.64 4.77
CA VAL A 83 17.61 -9.70 5.77
C VAL A 83 17.42 -9.09 7.17
N GLU A 84 18.13 -8.01 7.45
CA GLU A 84 18.04 -7.27 8.71
C GLU A 84 16.64 -6.66 8.89
N GLU A 85 16.07 -6.07 7.83
CA GLU A 85 14.69 -5.57 7.84
C GLU A 85 13.67 -6.69 8.09
N LEU A 86 13.92 -7.89 7.54
CA LEU A 86 13.05 -9.06 7.77
C LEU A 86 13.09 -9.51 9.24
N GLU A 87 14.27 -9.58 9.84
CA GLU A 87 14.45 -9.97 11.25
C GLU A 87 13.75 -8.99 12.20
N GLU A 88 13.87 -7.68 11.95
CA GLU A 88 13.18 -6.64 12.73
C GLU A 88 11.65 -6.76 12.64
N LEU A 89 11.11 -6.99 11.44
CA LEU A 89 9.68 -7.18 11.23
C LEU A 89 9.16 -8.44 11.95
N GLN A 90 9.91 -9.54 11.91
CA GLN A 90 9.56 -10.77 12.64
C GLN A 90 9.54 -10.55 14.15
N HIS A 91 10.52 -9.82 14.69
CA HIS A 91 10.55 -9.49 16.12
C HIS A 91 9.31 -8.67 16.54
N LYS A 92 8.98 -7.61 15.78
CA LYS A 92 7.77 -6.79 16.03
C LYS A 92 6.48 -7.62 16.00
N ALA A 93 6.36 -8.55 15.06
CA ALA A 93 5.19 -9.43 14.95
C ALA A 93 5.06 -10.37 16.16
N ASN A 94 6.17 -10.97 16.60
CA ASN A 94 6.21 -11.89 17.72
C ASN A 94 5.86 -11.21 19.05
N VAL A 95 6.48 -10.07 19.36
CA VAL A 95 6.24 -9.32 20.61
C VAL A 95 4.77 -8.90 20.76
N ARG A 96 4.11 -8.53 19.65
CA ARG A 96 2.68 -8.14 19.68
C ARG A 96 1.73 -9.33 19.77
N SER A 97 2.14 -10.51 19.31
CA SER A 97 1.33 -11.73 19.41
C SER A 97 1.23 -12.25 20.86
N THR A 98 2.32 -12.14 21.62
CA THR A 98 2.38 -12.52 23.04
C THR A 98 1.56 -11.55 23.89
N SER A 99 1.71 -10.24 23.67
CA SER A 99 0.93 -9.22 24.39
C SER A 99 -0.60 -9.35 24.17
N LYS A 100 -1.04 -9.77 22.97
CA LYS A 100 -2.46 -10.04 22.71
C LYS A 100 -2.99 -11.29 23.43
N ARG A 101 -2.16 -12.34 23.59
CA ARG A 101 -2.56 -13.55 24.33
C ARG A 101 -2.72 -13.26 25.81
N GLU A 102 -1.76 -12.55 26.42
CA GLU A 102 -1.78 -12.22 27.85
C GLU A 102 -2.99 -11.35 28.23
N HIS A 103 -3.38 -10.39 27.40
CA HIS A 103 -4.58 -9.58 27.63
C HIS A 103 -5.90 -10.35 27.40
N SER A 104 -5.92 -11.32 26.48
CA SER A 104 -7.10 -12.17 26.25
C SER A 104 -7.31 -13.17 27.39
N GLU A 105 -6.23 -13.70 27.96
CA GLU A 105 -6.27 -14.64 29.10
C GLU A 105 -6.64 -13.90 30.40
N ALA A 106 -6.12 -12.69 30.62
CA ALA A 106 -6.49 -11.86 31.77
C ALA A 106 -7.98 -11.47 31.77
N ALA A 107 -8.57 -11.18 30.60
CA ALA A 107 -9.99 -10.82 30.47
C ALA A 107 -10.94 -12.01 30.70
N GLN A 108 -10.50 -13.25 30.44
CA GLN A 108 -11.30 -14.46 30.67
C GLN A 108 -11.31 -14.91 32.15
N HIS A 109 -10.33 -14.47 32.95
CA HIS A 109 -10.24 -14.79 34.38
C HIS A 109 -10.92 -13.78 35.30
N THR A 110 -11.47 -12.68 34.75
CA THR A 110 -12.22 -11.65 35.50
C THR A 110 -13.73 -11.65 35.23
N ALA A 111 -14.26 -12.67 34.55
CA ALA A 111 -15.70 -12.84 34.27
C ALA A 111 -16.33 -13.92 35.16
#